data_AF-A0ABD1VAC5-F1
#
_entry.id   AF-A0ABD1VAC5-F1
#
_cell.length_a   1.000
_cell.length_b   1.000
_cell.length_c   1.000
_cell.angle_alpha   90.00
_cell.angle_beta   90.00
_cell.angle_gamma   90.00
#
_symmetry.space_group_name_H-M   'P 1'
#
loop_
_entity.id
_entity.type
_entity.pdbx_description
1 polymer ?
#
loop_
_entity_poly.entity_id
_entity_poly.type
_entity_poly.pdbx_seq_one_letter_code
_entity_poly.pdbx_strand_id
1 'polypeptide(L)'
;MGAEIEQIEDDGLKKGAEVKQSKDDGLKKLEYLSLVSKVCTELETHLRFGDKVLAEFITEMGRKCETVDDFDAKLKKNGAEMPDYFVRTLLTIIHAILPPKKKEKLEIGSKEGEKSGFSALKIMDRQG
;
A
#
# COMPACT_ATOMS: atom_id res chain seq x y z
N MET A 1 54.16 -20.58 -44.32
CA MET A 1 53.96 -19.97 -42.99
C MET A 1 52.71 -19.11 -43.09
N GLY A 2 51.61 -19.64 -42.57
CA GLY A 2 50.33 -18.94 -42.54
C GLY A 2 50.29 -17.95 -41.39
N ALA A 3 49.46 -16.92 -41.56
CA ALA A 3 48.87 -16.18 -40.46
C ALA A 3 47.38 -16.08 -40.80
N GLU A 4 46.56 -16.85 -40.09
CA GLU A 4 45.11 -16.68 -40.03
C GLU A 4 44.77 -15.35 -39.36
N ILE A 5 43.88 -14.58 -39.98
CA ILE A 5 43.29 -13.39 -39.39
C ILE A 5 42.09 -13.88 -38.57
N GLU A 6 42.22 -13.86 -37.25
CA GLU A 6 41.11 -14.11 -36.33
C GLU A 6 40.06 -12.99 -36.45
N GLN A 7 38.82 -13.43 -36.57
CA GLN A 7 37.61 -12.63 -36.57
C GLN A 7 37.45 -12.01 -35.16
N ILE A 8 37.36 -10.68 -35.10
CA ILE A 8 36.90 -10.00 -33.87
C ILE A 8 35.38 -10.12 -33.86
N GLU A 9 34.87 -10.98 -33.00
CA GLU A 9 33.44 -11.11 -32.72
C GLU A 9 32.92 -9.87 -32.00
N ASP A 10 31.78 -9.39 -32.49
CA ASP A 10 30.98 -8.29 -32.00
C ASP A 10 30.54 -8.56 -30.55
N ASP A 11 31.21 -7.92 -29.59
CA ASP A 11 30.88 -8.04 -28.17
C ASP A 11 29.55 -7.33 -27.90
N GLY A 12 28.49 -8.12 -28.02
CA GLY A 12 27.10 -7.72 -28.01
C GLY A 12 26.75 -6.73 -26.90
N LEU A 13 26.21 -5.60 -27.34
CA LEU A 13 25.40 -4.69 -26.53
C LEU A 13 24.27 -5.50 -25.88
N LYS A 14 24.43 -5.78 -24.58
CA LYS A 14 23.42 -6.43 -23.74
C LYS A 14 22.11 -5.67 -23.89
N LYS A 15 21.13 -6.28 -24.58
CA LYS A 15 19.75 -5.79 -24.64
C LYS A 15 19.26 -5.59 -23.21
N GLY A 16 19.10 -4.33 -22.81
CA GLY A 16 18.33 -3.98 -21.63
C GLY A 16 16.97 -4.64 -21.77
N ALA A 17 16.59 -5.44 -20.79
CA ALA A 17 15.27 -6.04 -20.74
C ALA A 17 14.24 -4.91 -20.76
N GLU A 18 13.51 -4.80 -21.87
CA GLU A 18 12.40 -3.87 -22.02
C GLU A 18 11.31 -4.28 -21.03
N VAL A 19 11.21 -3.55 -19.92
CA VAL A 19 10.15 -3.75 -18.93
C VAL A 19 8.83 -3.39 -19.61
N LYS A 20 8.05 -4.41 -19.99
CA LYS A 20 6.65 -4.23 -20.42
C LYS A 20 5.85 -3.69 -19.25
N GLN A 21 5.76 -2.37 -19.13
CA GLN A 21 4.88 -1.71 -18.18
C GLN A 21 3.43 -1.99 -18.61
N SER A 22 2.69 -2.77 -17.82
CA SER A 22 1.26 -2.94 -18.07
C SER A 22 0.54 -1.63 -17.72
N LYS A 23 -0.55 -1.31 -18.43
CA LYS A 23 -1.34 -0.09 -18.16
C LYS A 23 -1.77 0.02 -16.69
N ASP A 24 -1.99 -1.12 -16.04
CA ASP A 24 -2.34 -1.24 -14.62
C ASP A 24 -1.20 -0.80 -13.69
N ASP A 25 0.05 -1.16 -14.02
CA ASP A 25 1.23 -0.73 -13.25
C ASP A 25 1.44 0.79 -13.31
N GLY A 26 1.15 1.39 -14.46
CA GLY A 26 1.19 2.84 -14.64
C GLY A 26 0.18 3.58 -13.77
N LEU A 27 -1.06 3.08 -13.70
CA LEU A 27 -2.12 3.66 -12.87
C LEU A 27 -1.81 3.53 -11.37
N LYS A 28 -1.34 2.37 -10.91
CA LYS A 28 -0.91 2.16 -9.52
C LYS A 28 0.23 3.09 -9.11
N LYS A 29 1.20 3.30 -10.00
CA LYS A 29 2.29 4.24 -9.74
C LYS A 29 1.77 5.68 -9.64
N LEU A 30 0.86 6.08 -10.52
CA LEU A 30 0.28 7.41 -10.50
C LEU A 30 -0.55 7.66 -9.23
N GLU A 31 -1.32 6.67 -8.79
CA GLU A 31 -2.08 6.72 -7.54
C GLU A 31 -1.16 6.94 -6.33
N TYR A 32 -0.06 6.18 -6.25
CA TYR A 32 0.95 6.37 -5.21
C TYR A 32 1.59 7.77 -5.27
N LEU A 33 1.97 8.24 -6.47
CA LEU A 33 2.56 9.57 -6.64
C LEU A 33 1.58 10.69 -6.25
N SER A 34 0.30 10.53 -6.59
CA SER A 34 -0.77 11.46 -6.20
C SER A 34 -0.91 11.52 -4.67
N LEU A 35 -0.90 10.36 -4.01
CA LEU A 35 -0.93 10.29 -2.55
C LEU A 35 0.29 10.98 -1.92
N VAL A 36 1.50 10.67 -2.37
CA VAL A 36 2.72 11.29 -1.85
C VAL A 36 2.69 12.81 -2.04
N SER A 37 2.24 13.29 -3.21
CA SER A 37 2.08 14.73 -3.46
C SER A 37 1.09 15.36 -2.50
N LYS A 38 -0.06 14.72 -2.26
CA LYS A 38 -1.07 15.22 -1.34
C LYS A 38 -0.55 15.29 0.09
N VAL A 39 0.13 14.24 0.58
CA VAL A 39 0.78 14.22 1.90
C VAL A 39 1.82 15.34 2.01
N CYS A 40 2.62 15.55 0.97
CA CYS A 40 3.59 16.64 0.93
C CYS A 40 2.92 18.03 1.07
N THR A 41 1.80 18.27 0.37
CA THR A 41 1.04 19.52 0.48
C THR A 41 0.47 19.73 1.88
N GLU A 42 -0.01 18.67 2.54
CA GLU A 42 -0.52 18.78 3.91
C GLU A 42 0.61 19.10 4.91
N LEU A 43 1.79 18.49 4.77
CA LEU A 43 2.97 18.81 5.57
C LEU A 43 3.39 20.27 5.39
N GLU A 44 3.44 20.75 4.14
CA GLU A 44 3.77 22.15 3.85
C GLU A 44 2.74 23.12 4.43
N THR A 45 1.45 22.78 4.35
CA THR A 45 0.36 23.62 4.85
C THR A 45 0.40 23.74 6.38
N HIS A 46 0.57 22.62 7.08
CA HIS A 46 0.46 22.55 8.54
C HIS A 46 1.79 22.81 9.28
N LEU A 47 2.92 22.43 8.69
CA LEU A 47 4.24 22.52 9.32
C LEU A 47 5.18 23.51 8.62
N ARG A 48 4.76 24.11 7.49
CA ARG A 48 5.58 25.02 6.68
C ARG A 48 6.85 24.39 6.12
N PHE A 49 6.89 23.06 6.04
CA PHE A 49 7.92 22.32 5.32
C PHE A 49 7.31 21.14 4.57
N GLY A 50 7.67 21.00 3.29
CA GLY A 50 7.30 19.87 2.45
C GLY A 50 8.57 19.12 2.05
N ASP A 51 8.73 17.89 2.56
CA ASP A 51 9.82 17.01 2.18
C ASP A 51 9.26 15.73 1.56
N LYS A 52 9.67 15.44 0.33
CA LYS A 52 9.17 14.28 -0.44
C LYS A 52 9.57 12.96 0.20
N VAL A 53 10.78 12.85 0.74
CA VAL A 53 11.28 11.62 1.36
C VAL A 53 10.50 11.35 2.65
N LEU A 54 10.24 12.39 3.45
CA LEU A 54 9.39 12.28 4.63
C LEU A 54 7.95 11.92 4.24
N ALA A 55 7.39 12.54 3.20
CA ALA A 55 6.03 12.24 2.73
C ALA A 55 5.91 10.78 2.28
N GLU A 56 6.90 10.24 1.56
CA GLU A 56 6.97 8.82 1.20
C GLU A 56 7.05 7.92 2.44
N PHE A 57 7.87 8.28 3.42
CA PHE A 57 8.01 7.53 4.67
C PHE A 57 6.71 7.49 5.49
N ILE A 58 6.06 8.65 5.66
CA ILE A 58 4.77 8.77 6.35
C ILE A 58 3.68 7.98 5.60
N THR A 59 3.66 8.07 4.27
CA THR A 59 2.71 7.34 3.42
C THR A 59 2.84 5.83 3.65
N GLU A 60 4.06 5.30 3.56
CA GLU A 60 4.29 3.86 3.70
C GLU A 60 4.04 3.36 5.13
N MET A 61 4.24 4.20 6.14
CA MET A 61 3.90 3.91 7.52
C MET A 61 2.37 3.86 7.72
N GLY A 62 1.63 4.87 7.26
CA GLY A 62 0.17 4.95 7.42
C GLY A 62 -0.57 3.81 6.71
N ARG A 63 -0.08 3.35 5.55
CA ARG A 63 -0.62 2.17 4.85
C ARG A 63 -0.57 0.87 5.64
N LYS A 64 0.35 0.79 6.62
CA LYS A 64 0.54 -0.37 7.51
C LYS A 64 -0.22 -0.22 8.82
N CYS A 65 -0.98 0.86 9.00
CA CYS A 65 -1.76 1.13 10.20
C CYS A 65 -3.25 1.00 9.87
N GLU A 66 -4.00 0.35 10.75
CA GLU A 66 -5.46 0.22 10.61
C GLU A 66 -6.21 1.32 11.36
N THR A 67 -5.60 1.89 12.40
CA THR A 67 -6.20 2.89 13.28
C THR A 67 -5.30 4.11 13.44
N VAL A 68 -5.91 5.23 13.84
CA VAL A 68 -5.19 6.47 14.17
C VAL A 68 -4.19 6.22 15.30
N ASP A 69 -4.57 5.46 16.33
CA ASP A 69 -3.73 5.22 17.50
C ASP A 69 -2.46 4.41 17.15
N ASP A 70 -2.56 3.40 16.27
CA ASP A 70 -1.39 2.65 15.78
C ASP A 70 -0.46 3.55 14.94
N PHE A 71 -1.06 4.42 14.12
CA PHE A 71 -0.30 5.36 13.31
C PHE A 71 0.42 6.40 14.17
N ASP A 72 -0.28 7.01 15.14
CA ASP A 72 0.27 7.96 16.10
C ASP A 72 1.42 7.34 16.91
N ALA A 73 1.22 6.13 17.44
CA ALA A 73 2.25 5.42 18.20
C ALA A 73 3.52 5.16 17.36
N LYS A 74 3.36 4.80 16.08
CA LYS A 74 4.51 4.64 15.17
C LYS A 74 5.18 5.96 14.82
N LEU A 75 4.43 7.05 14.62
CA LEU A 75 5.02 8.38 14.40
C LEU A 75 5.88 8.79 15.61
N LYS A 76 5.32 8.67 16.83
CA LYS A 76 6.04 8.96 18.09
C LYS A 76 7.30 8.11 18.26
N LYS A 77 7.22 6.81 17.95
CA LYS A 77 8.39 5.90 17.97
C LYS A 77 9.51 6.34 17.00
N ASN A 78 9.15 7.02 15.91
CA ASN A 78 10.09 7.58 14.95
C ASN A 78 10.45 9.06 15.24
N GLY A 79 10.10 9.58 16.44
CA GLY A 79 10.43 10.93 16.87
C GLY A 79 9.54 12.03 16.28
N ALA A 80 8.41 11.66 15.68
CA ALA A 80 7.44 12.60 15.14
C ALA A 80 6.23 12.73 16.08
N GLU A 81 6.22 13.80 16.89
CA GLU A 81 5.05 14.22 17.65
C GLU A 81 4.28 15.28 16.86
N MET A 82 3.01 15.00 16.57
CA MET A 82 2.15 15.85 15.76
C MET A 82 0.80 16.01 16.48
N PRO A 83 0.06 17.10 16.23
CA PRO A 83 -1.28 17.24 16.77
C PRO A 83 -2.22 16.11 16.31
N ASP A 84 -3.07 15.61 17.21
CA ASP A 84 -4.05 14.56 16.97
C ASP A 84 -4.89 14.75 15.69
N TYR A 85 -5.32 16.00 15.44
CA TYR A 85 -6.11 16.31 14.25
C TYR A 85 -5.30 16.03 12.97
N PHE A 86 -4.00 16.31 13.00
CA PHE A 86 -3.15 16.18 11.84
C PHE A 86 -2.79 14.72 11.57
N VAL A 87 -2.54 13.94 12.62
CA VAL A 87 -2.39 12.49 12.51
C VAL A 87 -3.64 11.85 11.88
N ARG A 88 -4.83 12.27 12.32
CA ARG A 88 -6.12 11.86 11.73
C ARG A 88 -6.24 12.24 10.25
N THR A 89 -5.90 13.49 9.90
CA THR A 89 -5.94 13.97 8.51
C THR A 89 -5.03 13.16 7.61
N LEU A 90 -3.76 12.95 8.02
CA LEU A 90 -2.79 12.19 7.25
C LEU A 90 -3.25 10.75 7.02
N LEU A 91 -3.71 10.05 8.08
CA LEU A 91 -4.17 8.67 7.94
C LEU A 91 -5.41 8.58 7.03
N THR A 92 -6.33 9.55 7.16
CA THR A 92 -7.55 9.63 6.34
C THR A 92 -7.21 9.77 4.86
N ILE A 93 -6.27 10.66 4.52
CA ILE A 93 -5.80 10.85 3.14
C ILE A 93 -5.14 9.57 2.61
N ILE A 94 -4.28 8.95 3.42
CA ILE A 94 -3.59 7.71 3.03
C ILE A 94 -4.59 6.60 2.75
N HIS A 95 -5.56 6.36 3.64
CA HIS A 95 -6.55 5.30 3.48
C HIS A 95 -7.60 5.60 2.41
N ALA A 96 -7.87 6.87 2.12
CA ALA A 96 -8.79 7.25 1.04
C ALA A 96 -8.23 6.90 -0.34
N ILE A 97 -6.91 7.02 -0.54
CA ILE A 97 -6.25 6.73 -1.81
C ILE A 97 -5.74 5.29 -1.86
N LEU A 98 -5.07 4.83 -0.80
CA LEU A 98 -4.56 3.46 -0.68
C LEU A 98 -5.09 2.83 0.61
N PRO A 99 -6.27 2.18 0.55
CA PRO A 99 -6.87 1.51 1.70
C PRO A 99 -5.90 0.51 2.34
N PRO A 100 -5.98 0.30 3.67
CA PRO A 100 -5.20 -0.72 4.33
C PRO A 100 -5.50 -2.08 3.70
N LYS A 101 -4.45 -2.88 3.49
CA LYS A 101 -4.60 -4.20 2.88
C LYS A 101 -5.56 -5.02 3.73
N LYS A 102 -6.65 -5.50 3.13
CA LYS A 102 -7.57 -6.42 3.81
C LYS A 102 -6.75 -7.62 4.25
N LYS A 103 -6.67 -7.87 5.55
CA LYS A 103 -6.23 -9.17 6.06
C LYS A 103 -7.23 -10.18 5.52
N GLU A 104 -6.82 -11.02 4.57
CA GLU A 104 -7.62 -12.16 4.18
C GLU A 104 -7.90 -12.95 5.46
N LYS A 105 -9.18 -13.02 5.83
CA LYS A 105 -9.63 -13.77 6.99
C LYS A 105 -9.33 -15.23 6.65
N LEU A 106 -8.20 -15.74 7.12
CA LEU A 106 -7.93 -17.17 7.14
C LEU A 106 -9.03 -17.77 8.00
N GLU A 107 -10.06 -18.30 7.34
CA GLU A 107 -11.02 -19.21 7.94
C GLU A 107 -10.22 -20.47 8.33
N ILE A 108 -9.58 -20.43 9.50
CA ILE A 108 -9.10 -21.61 10.18
C ILE A 108 -10.37 -22.36 10.59
N GLY A 109 -10.81 -23.24 9.70
CA GLY A 109 -11.85 -24.22 9.96
C GLY A 109 -11.40 -25.13 11.09
N SER A 110 -11.72 -24.75 12.33
CA SER A 110 -11.79 -25.69 13.44
C SER A 110 -13.19 -26.28 13.45
N LYS A 111 -13.31 -27.52 12.97
CA LYS A 111 -14.50 -28.34 13.20
C LYS A 111 -14.48 -28.87 14.65
N GLU A 112 -15.70 -28.95 15.20
CA GLU A 112 -16.13 -29.61 16.45
C GLU A 112 -15.86 -28.82 17.75
N GLY A 113 -16.85 -28.38 18.54
CA GLY A 113 -18.31 -28.37 18.40
C GLY A 113 -18.92 -27.86 19.71
N GLU A 114 -19.98 -27.04 19.66
CA GLU A 114 -21.07 -27.05 20.64
C GLU A 114 -22.21 -26.11 20.21
N LYS A 115 -23.42 -26.49 20.62
CA LYS A 115 -24.71 -26.00 20.16
C LYS A 115 -25.03 -24.63 20.74
N SER A 116 -25.35 -23.64 19.90
CA SER A 116 -26.33 -22.62 20.27
C SER A 116 -27.07 -22.16 19.02
N GLY A 117 -28.32 -22.58 18.92
CA GLY A 117 -29.17 -22.35 17.76
C GLY A 117 -29.49 -20.89 17.56
N PHE A 118 -29.13 -20.36 16.40
CA PHE A 118 -29.93 -19.34 15.75
C PHE A 118 -30.78 -20.02 14.68
N SER A 119 -31.92 -20.52 15.14
CA SER A 119 -33.15 -20.68 14.38
C SER A 119 -33.60 -19.31 13.88
N ALA A 120 -32.81 -18.68 13.00
CA ALA A 120 -33.29 -17.57 12.18
C ALA A 120 -34.17 -18.21 11.10
N LEU A 121 -35.46 -18.29 11.44
CA LEU A 121 -36.49 -19.04 10.77
C LEU A 121 -36.43 -18.91 9.24
N LYS A 122 -36.08 -20.04 8.63
CA LYS A 122 -36.43 -20.39 7.26
C LYS A 122 -37.95 -20.51 7.19
N ILE A 123 -38.65 -19.41 6.96
CA ILE A 123 -40.05 -19.46 6.52
C ILE A 123 -40.01 -19.89 5.06
N MET A 124 -40.23 -21.19 4.83
CA MET A 124 -40.61 -21.72 3.53
C MET A 124 -42.09 -21.43 3.36
N ASP A 125 -42.41 -20.50 2.46
CA ASP A 125 -43.77 -20.28 2.00
C ASP A 125 -44.17 -21.46 1.11
N ARG A 126 -45.16 -22.26 1.54
CA ARG A 126 -45.73 -23.35 0.74
C ARG A 126 -47.23 -23.47 0.99
N GLN A 127 -47.96 -22.98 -0.01
CA GLN A 127 -49.30 -23.36 -0.50
C GLN A 127 -50.56 -22.92 0.22
N GLY A 128 -51.48 -22.44 -0.63
CA GLY A 128 -52.91 -22.23 -0.42
C GLY A 128 -53.48 -21.50 -1.62
#